data_AF-A0AAU2HRX9-F1
#
_entry.id   AF-A0AAU2HRX9-F1
#
_cell.length_a   1.000
_cell.length_b   1.000
_cell.length_c   1.000
_cell.angle_alpha   90.00
_cell.angle_beta   90.00
_cell.angle_gamma   90.00
#
_symmetry.space_group_name_H-M   'P 1'
#
loop_
_entity.id
_entity.type
_entity.pdbx_description
1 polymer ?
#
loop_
_entity_poly.entity_id
_entity_poly.type
_entity_poly.pdbx_seq_one_letter_code
_entity_poly.pdbx_strand_id
1 'polypeptide(L)'
;MQYCERHEMHNCADCAPRAPRGSAPTSDWNGWPVAAIIIHASGKAHLPGCMHIVPADIRPPLYGWVLTPSPGAWRRLAPSSPLRATQGNLERAAVSRCKSCDATQ
;
A
#
# COMPACT_ATOMS: atom_id res chain seq x y z
N MET A 1 19.41 -13.63 26.14
CA MET A 1 20.60 -14.47 25.93
C MET A 1 20.12 -15.84 25.46
N GLN A 2 19.94 -16.05 24.16
CA GLN A 2 19.42 -17.32 23.61
C GLN A 2 20.60 -18.14 23.09
N TYR A 3 20.95 -19.21 23.82
CA TYR A 3 21.89 -20.24 23.37
C TYR A 3 21.19 -21.14 22.35
N CYS A 4 21.81 -21.39 21.20
CA CYS A 4 21.27 -22.28 20.17
C CYS A 4 21.91 -23.65 20.29
N GLU A 5 21.18 -24.64 20.79
CA GLU A 5 21.63 -26.03 20.96
C GLU A 5 21.97 -26.74 19.64
N ARG A 6 21.39 -26.31 18.51
CA ARG A 6 21.64 -26.93 17.19
C ARG A 6 22.96 -26.53 16.57
N HIS A 7 23.51 -25.37 16.93
CA HIS A 7 24.76 -24.84 16.38
C HIS A 7 25.77 -24.52 17.48
N GLU A 8 25.51 -24.97 18.72
CA GLU A 8 26.34 -24.86 19.92
C GLU A 8 26.97 -23.47 20.12
N MET A 9 26.24 -22.41 19.76
CA MET A 9 26.74 -21.03 19.83
C MET A 9 25.71 -20.05 20.36
N HIS A 10 26.22 -19.00 21.01
CA HIS A 10 25.43 -17.88 21.49
C HIS A 10 25.18 -16.88 20.35
N ASN A 11 23.94 -16.38 20.23
CA ASN A 11 23.53 -15.39 19.23
C ASN A 11 23.67 -15.87 17.77
N CYS A 12 23.26 -17.12 17.48
CA CYS A 12 23.24 -17.62 16.12
C CYS A 12 22.36 -16.75 15.21
N ALA A 13 22.94 -16.19 14.14
CA ALA A 13 22.25 -15.28 13.22
C ALA A 13 21.07 -15.94 12.45
N ASP A 14 21.09 -17.26 12.32
CA ASP A 14 20.03 -18.04 11.67
C ASP A 14 18.85 -18.34 12.62
N CYS A 15 19.13 -18.50 13.91
CA CYS A 15 18.14 -18.79 14.96
C CYS A 15 17.73 -17.56 15.79
N ALA A 16 18.38 -16.41 15.56
CA ALA A 16 17.91 -15.14 16.10
C ALA A 16 16.47 -14.94 15.63
N PRO A 17 15.55 -14.48 16.50
CA PRO A 17 14.22 -14.12 16.06
C PRO A 17 14.39 -13.05 14.98
N ARG A 18 14.22 -13.44 13.71
CA ARG A 18 14.01 -12.48 12.65
C ARG A 18 12.80 -11.70 13.09
N ALA A 19 12.99 -10.42 13.42
CA ALA A 19 11.88 -9.50 13.52
C ALA A 19 11.04 -9.76 12.26
N PRO A 20 9.72 -10.06 12.40
CA PRO A 20 8.89 -10.26 11.23
C PRO A 20 9.06 -9.00 10.38
N ARG A 21 9.57 -9.16 9.15
CA ARG A 21 9.61 -8.07 8.18
C ARG A 21 8.15 -7.72 7.90
N GLY A 22 7.68 -6.66 8.57
CA GLY A 22 6.48 -5.91 8.25
C GLY A 22 5.17 -6.68 8.36
N SER A 23 4.71 -6.90 9.59
CA SER A 23 3.28 -7.15 9.82
C SER A 23 2.74 -6.08 10.78
N ALA A 24 1.88 -5.23 10.19
CA ALA A 24 1.00 -4.22 10.79
C ALA A 24 1.49 -2.74 10.84
N PRO A 25 1.05 -1.93 9.88
CA PRO A 25 0.62 -0.56 10.10
C PRO A 25 -0.91 -0.49 9.94
N THR A 26 -1.69 -1.27 10.70
CA THR A 26 -3.16 -1.15 10.63
C THR A 26 -3.63 0.18 11.22
N SER A 27 -2.88 0.74 12.18
CA SER A 27 -3.18 2.04 12.81
C SER A 27 -3.09 3.22 11.84
N ASP A 28 -2.17 3.19 10.87
CA ASP A 28 -1.92 4.33 9.98
C ASP A 28 -2.97 4.49 8.87
N TRP A 29 -3.74 3.43 8.59
CA TRP A 29 -4.85 3.49 7.64
C TRP A 29 -6.16 3.98 8.25
N ASN A 30 -6.28 4.11 9.58
CA ASN A 30 -7.52 4.54 10.24
C ASN A 30 -8.01 5.93 9.81
N GLY A 31 -7.10 6.80 9.34
CA GLY A 31 -7.46 8.12 8.80
C GLY A 31 -7.96 8.10 7.34
N TRP A 32 -7.90 6.94 6.67
CA TRP A 32 -8.26 6.79 5.27
C TRP A 32 -9.65 6.15 5.13
N PRO A 33 -10.56 6.73 4.33
CA PRO A 33 -11.81 6.06 3.97
C PRO A 33 -11.51 4.74 3.28
N VAL A 34 -12.20 3.66 3.64
CA VAL A 34 -12.00 2.33 3.03
C VAL A 34 -12.19 2.35 1.50
N ALA A 35 -13.09 3.22 1.02
CA ALA A 35 -13.37 3.40 -0.39
C ALA A 35 -12.36 4.30 -1.12
N ALA A 36 -11.40 4.91 -0.42
CA ALA A 36 -10.43 5.80 -1.04
C ALA A 36 -9.58 5.06 -2.09
N ILE A 37 -9.18 5.78 -3.13
CA ILE A 37 -8.26 5.27 -4.14
C ILE A 37 -7.01 6.13 -4.13
N ILE A 38 -5.87 5.51 -3.82
CA ILE A 38 -4.56 6.15 -3.80
C ILE A 38 -3.88 5.93 -5.15
N ILE A 39 -3.31 6.98 -5.71
CA ILE A 39 -2.71 7.01 -7.05
C ILE A 39 -1.22 7.30 -6.89
N HIS A 40 -0.40 6.32 -7.28
CA HIS A 40 1.05 6.48 -7.30
C HIS A 40 1.53 7.11 -8.61
N ALA A 41 2.69 7.78 -8.59
CA ALA A 41 3.31 8.38 -9.78
C ALA A 41 3.53 7.41 -10.95
N SER A 42 3.63 6.10 -10.70
CA SER A 42 3.70 5.09 -11.76
C SER A 42 2.38 4.85 -12.52
N GLY A 43 1.30 5.56 -12.17
CA GLY A 43 -0.03 5.39 -12.76
C GLY A 43 -0.77 4.16 -12.23
N LYS A 44 -0.38 3.67 -11.05
CA LYS A 44 -1.04 2.55 -10.35
C LYS A 44 -1.96 3.05 -9.25
N ALA A 45 -3.15 2.47 -9.20
CA ALA A 45 -4.12 2.67 -8.13
C ALA A 45 -3.97 1.60 -7.04
N HIS A 46 -4.08 2.04 -5.78
CA HIS A 46 -4.03 1.23 -4.58
C HIS A 46 -5.23 1.55 -3.69
N LEU A 47 -5.61 0.57 -2.87
CA LEU A 47 -6.62 0.73 -1.83
C LEU A 47 -5.94 0.85 -0.46
N PRO A 48 -6.59 1.47 0.53
CA PRO A 48 -6.15 1.43 1.91
C PRO A 48 -5.93 -0.01 2.39
N GLY A 49 -4.86 -0.23 3.15
CA GLY A 49 -4.42 -1.57 3.56
C GLY A 49 -3.50 -2.26 2.56
N CYS A 50 -3.17 -1.63 1.43
CA CYS A 50 -2.23 -2.21 0.47
C CYS A 50 -0.82 -2.33 1.06
N MET A 51 -0.27 -3.55 1.07
CA MET A 51 1.09 -3.84 1.58
C MET A 51 2.22 -3.30 0.68
N HIS A 52 1.92 -2.80 -0.52
CA HIS A 52 2.92 -2.26 -1.44
C HIS A 52 3.24 -0.78 -1.21
N ILE A 53 2.43 -0.10 -0.40
CA ILE A 53 2.61 1.32 -0.10
C ILE A 53 2.55 1.53 1.40
N VAL A 54 3.27 2.53 1.87
CA VAL A 54 3.30 2.90 3.28
C VAL A 54 2.42 4.15 3.45
N PRO A 55 1.42 4.15 4.35
CA PRO A 55 0.52 5.29 4.56
C PRO A 55 1.24 6.62 4.79
N ALA A 56 2.31 6.58 5.60
CA ALA A 56 3.10 7.75 5.95
C ALA A 56 3.80 8.40 4.73
N ASP A 57 4.02 7.64 3.66
CA ASP A 57 4.65 8.14 2.43
C ASP A 57 3.63 8.67 1.41
N ILE A 58 2.32 8.56 1.68
CA ILE A 58 1.27 9.03 0.78
C ILE A 58 1.17 10.55 0.87
N ARG A 59 2.03 11.22 0.11
CA ARG A 59 2.10 12.68 0.00
C ARG A 59 2.48 13.14 -1.40
N PRO A 60 2.12 14.37 -1.80
CA PRO A 60 2.66 14.99 -3.01
C PRO A 60 4.19 15.16 -2.91
N PRO A 61 4.90 15.21 -4.05
CA PRO A 61 4.38 15.10 -5.42
C PRO A 61 4.19 13.65 -5.87
N LEU A 62 4.63 12.66 -5.09
CA LEU A 62 4.67 11.26 -5.53
C LEU A 62 3.27 10.63 -5.61
N TYR A 63 2.37 11.03 -4.72
CA TYR A 63 1.02 10.50 -4.64
C TYR A 63 -0.06 11.56 -4.87
N GLY A 64 -1.15 11.13 -5.48
CA GLY A 64 -2.46 11.78 -5.42
C GLY A 64 -3.50 10.77 -4.93
N TRP A 65 -4.70 11.21 -4.61
CA TRP A 65 -5.76 10.30 -4.16
C TRP A 65 -7.15 10.86 -4.42
N VAL A 66 -8.14 9.99 -4.29
CA VAL A 66 -9.57 10.29 -4.34
C VAL A 66 -10.21 9.69 -3.10
N LEU A 67 -10.65 10.51 -2.15
CA LEU A 67 -11.25 10.02 -0.89
C LEU A 67 -12.68 9.51 -1.08
N THR A 68 -13.42 10.09 -2.02
CA THR A 68 -14.83 9.76 -2.31
C THR A 68 -15.03 9.45 -3.79
N PRO A 69 -14.48 8.32 -4.30
CA PRO A 69 -14.62 7.98 -5.70
C PRO A 69 -16.07 7.58 -6.03
N SER A 70 -16.50 7.82 -7.27
CA SER A 70 -17.81 7.37 -7.72
C SER A 70 -17.95 5.85 -7.61
N PRO A 71 -19.16 5.31 -7.37
CA PRO A 71 -19.40 3.88 -7.32
C PRO A 71 -18.85 3.17 -8.57
N GLY A 72 -18.07 2.10 -8.36
CA GLY A 72 -17.43 1.35 -9.43
C GLY A 72 -16.23 2.02 -10.11
N ALA A 73 -15.75 3.18 -9.64
CA ALA A 73 -14.56 3.83 -10.19
C ALA A 73 -13.33 2.91 -10.19
N TRP A 74 -13.13 2.13 -9.12
CA TRP A 74 -12.09 1.11 -9.07
C TRP A 74 -12.20 0.10 -10.22
N ARG A 75 -13.39 -0.50 -10.41
CA ARG A 75 -13.62 -1.51 -11.46
C ARG A 75 -13.47 -0.96 -12.88
N ARG A 76 -13.84 0.32 -13.10
CA ARG A 76 -13.71 0.99 -14.40
C ARG A 76 -12.28 1.42 -14.73
N LEU A 77 -11.36 1.33 -13.77
CA LEU A 77 -10.00 1.83 -13.92
C LEU A 77 -9.23 1.00 -14.95
N ALA A 78 -8.94 1.64 -16.08
CA ALA A 78 -8.27 1.08 -17.23
C ALA A 78 -7.52 2.20 -17.98
N PRO A 79 -6.59 1.86 -18.89
CA PRO A 79 -5.87 2.87 -19.68
C PRO A 79 -6.80 3.78 -20.51
N SER A 80 -7.93 3.25 -20.97
CA SER A 80 -8.97 3.99 -21.70
C SER A 80 -9.86 4.87 -20.81
N SER A 81 -9.86 4.63 -19.50
CA SER A 81 -10.64 5.39 -18.52
C SER A 81 -9.80 5.62 -17.25
N PRO A 82 -8.80 6.51 -17.32
CA PRO A 82 -7.94 6.80 -16.19
C PRO A 82 -8.71 7.48 -15.06
N LEU A 83 -8.37 7.15 -13.82
CA LEU A 83 -8.86 7.87 -12.64
C LEU A 83 -7.87 8.97 -12.28
N ARG A 84 -8.31 10.23 -12.28
CA ARG A 84 -7.49 11.37 -11.84
C ARG A 84 -7.62 11.59 -10.34
N ALA A 85 -6.51 11.99 -9.72
CA ALA A 85 -6.49 12.41 -8.33
C ALA A 85 -7.30 13.70 -8.15
N THR A 86 -8.05 13.79 -7.06
CA THR A 86 -8.79 14.99 -6.66
C THR A 86 -8.13 15.70 -5.48
N GLN A 87 -7.17 15.05 -4.82
CA GLN A 87 -6.39 15.57 -3.71
C GLN A 87 -4.94 15.07 -3.76
N GLY A 88 -4.06 15.69 -2.98
CA GLY A 88 -2.62 15.45 -3.04
C GLY A 88 -2.03 16.06 -4.30
N ASN A 89 -1.34 15.27 -5.13
CA ASN A 89 -0.92 15.72 -6.45
C ASN A 89 -2.03 15.47 -7.50
N LEU A 90 -2.65 16.55 -7.97
CA LEU A 90 -3.73 16.55 -8.96
C LEU A 90 -3.29 16.15 -10.38
N GLU A 91 -1.99 16.18 -10.66
CA GLU A 91 -1.43 15.72 -11.93
C GLU A 91 -1.38 14.19 -12.03
N ARG A 92 -1.65 13.48 -10.93
CA ARG A 92 -1.62 12.02 -10.88
C ARG A 92 -2.89 11.43 -11.46
N ALA A 93 -2.70 10.46 -12.35
CA ALA A 93 -3.76 9.66 -12.93
C ALA A 93 -3.37 8.18 -12.87
N ALA A 94 -4.28 7.34 -12.37
CA ALA A 94 -4.13 5.90 -12.40
C ALA A 94 -4.79 5.31 -13.65
N VAL A 95 -4.02 4.49 -14.37
CA VAL A 95 -4.45 3.76 -15.58
C VAL A 95 -4.53 2.25 -15.33
N SER A 96 -3.96 1.77 -14.22
CA SER A 96 -3.99 0.36 -13.85
C SER A 96 -4.18 0.17 -12.35
N ARG A 97 -4.78 -0.96 -11.97
CA ARG A 97 -4.99 -1.37 -10.57
C ARG A 97 -3.77 -2.12 -10.05
N CYS A 98 -3.50 -1.99 -8.75
CA CYS A 98 -2.61 -2.90 -8.05
C CYS A 98 -3.22 -4.31 -8.05
N LYS A 99 -2.46 -5.30 -8.52
CA LYS A 99 -2.94 -6.69 -8.65
C LYS A 99 -3.39 -7.30 -7.31
N SER A 100 -2.66 -7.03 -6.22
CA SER A 100 -3.04 -7.56 -4.91
C SER A 100 -4.28 -6.89 -4.34
N CYS A 101 -4.44 -5.57 -4.54
CA CYS A 101 -5.68 -4.89 -4.16
C CYS A 101 -6.88 -5.39 -4.98
N ASP A 102 -6.66 -5.68 -6.27
CA ASP A 102 -7.70 -6.19 -7.15
C ASP A 102 -8.16 -7.61 -6.77
N ALA A 103 -7.23 -8.46 -6.33
CA ALA A 103 -7.53 -9.82 -5.89
C ALA A 103 -8.26 -9.90 -4.54
N THR A 104 -8.31 -8.80 -3.78
CA THR A 104 -8.93 -8.73 -2.45
C THR A 104 -10.31 -8.03 -2.48
N GLN A 105 -10.81 -7.70 -3.67
CA GLN A 105 -12.15 -7.12 -3.89
C GLN A 105 -13.22 -8.19 -4.11
#